data_AF-A0A950WEC1-F1
#
_entry.id   AF-A0A950WEC1-F1
#
_cell.length_a   1.000
_cell.length_b   1.000
_cell.length_c   1.000
_cell.angle_alpha   90.00
_cell.angle_beta   90.00
_cell.angle_gamma   90.00
#
_symmetry.space_group_name_H-M   'P 1'
#
loop_
_entity.id
_entity.type
_entity.pdbx_description
1 polymer ?
#
loop_
_entity_poly.entity_id
_entity_poly.type
_entity_poly.pdbx_seq_one_letter_code
_entity_poly.pdbx_strand_id
1 'polypeptide(L)'
;MEKFEQGGLVHPGKHNDDLFTFVGDALAFDVVNTERLVKGTRRDLMMSPDALTHWWHQAQLHYPTLELEQGNQEALTADLEVLDAFKVLRTALRQLFEDVMAEREIHEENLSLLNDTLKMGSQVLEQTSPGTFRLRDQPGPQPQARVL
;
A
#
# COMPACT_ATOMS: atom_id res chain seq x y z
N MET A 1 5.28 -35.36 -47.69
CA MET A 1 5.38 -33.94 -48.08
C MET A 1 4.58 -33.15 -47.04
N GLU A 2 5.09 -32.94 -45.83
CA GLU A 2 6.20 -32.03 -45.48
C GLU A 2 6.11 -30.70 -46.22
N LYS A 3 5.73 -29.65 -45.47
CA LYS A 3 6.59 -28.47 -45.23
C LYS A 3 6.29 -27.92 -43.83
N PHE A 4 7.24 -28.14 -42.93
CA PHE A 4 7.50 -27.29 -41.77
C PHE A 4 8.13 -26.00 -42.28
N GLU A 5 7.67 -24.85 -41.80
CA GLU A 5 8.53 -23.68 -41.61
C GLU A 5 8.22 -23.04 -40.26
N GLN A 6 9.28 -22.98 -39.46
CA GLN A 6 9.41 -22.37 -38.16
C GLN A 6 9.44 -20.84 -38.29
N GLY A 7 9.18 -20.13 -37.19
CA GLY A 7 9.80 -18.81 -37.02
C GLY A 7 9.00 -17.83 -36.21
N GLY A 8 9.06 -17.94 -34.89
CA GLY A 8 8.51 -16.92 -34.00
C GLY A 8 8.50 -17.33 -32.54
N LEU A 9 9.64 -17.81 -32.03
CA LEU A 9 9.88 -17.95 -30.60
C LEU A 9 9.58 -16.61 -29.93
N VAL A 10 8.50 -16.54 -29.14
CA VAL A 10 8.29 -15.43 -28.21
C VAL A 10 9.43 -15.51 -27.21
N HIS A 11 10.40 -14.62 -27.36
CA HIS A 11 11.47 -14.45 -26.40
C HIS A 11 10.88 -14.17 -25.01
N PRO A 12 11.16 -15.00 -23.98
CA PRO A 12 10.88 -14.64 -22.60
C PRO A 12 12.02 -13.72 -22.17
N GLY A 13 11.91 -12.43 -22.46
CA GLY A 13 13.08 -11.56 -22.36
C GLY A 13 12.76 -10.09 -22.49
N LYS A 14 12.02 -9.57 -21.51
CA LYS A 14 12.24 -8.29 -20.84
C LYS A 14 11.34 -8.31 -19.63
N HIS A 15 11.87 -8.72 -18.48
CA HIS A 15 11.23 -8.35 -17.22
C HIS A 15 11.13 -6.84 -17.25
N ASN A 16 9.92 -6.33 -17.37
CA ASN A 16 9.68 -4.90 -17.23
C ASN A 16 9.79 -4.64 -15.74
N ASP A 17 11.03 -4.59 -15.23
CA ASP A 17 11.39 -4.43 -13.82
C ASP A 17 10.90 -3.08 -13.24
N ASP A 18 10.25 -2.27 -14.07
CA ASP A 18 9.72 -0.95 -13.80
C ASP A 18 8.17 -0.95 -13.73
N LEU A 19 7.51 -2.10 -13.93
CA LEU A 19 6.05 -2.20 -13.78
C LEU A 19 5.67 -2.49 -12.33
N PHE A 20 4.64 -1.76 -11.88
CA PHE A 20 3.88 -2.15 -10.69
C PHE A 20 3.24 -3.52 -10.94
N THR A 21 3.33 -4.41 -9.95
CA THR A 21 2.63 -5.70 -9.99
C THR A 21 1.64 -5.68 -8.86
N PHE A 22 0.41 -6.00 -9.22
CA PHE A 22 -0.69 -6.21 -8.31
C PHE A 22 -0.85 -7.72 -8.11
N VAL A 23 -0.78 -8.17 -6.86
CA VAL A 23 -0.72 -9.57 -6.48
C VAL A 23 -1.88 -9.88 -5.54
N GLY A 24 -2.94 -10.46 -6.10
CA GLY A 24 -4.12 -10.90 -5.35
C GLY A 24 -5.04 -9.76 -4.93
N ASP A 25 -5.99 -10.08 -4.06
CA ASP A 25 -7.10 -9.18 -3.72
C ASP A 25 -6.80 -8.26 -2.52
N ALA A 26 -5.54 -7.83 -2.36
CA ALA A 26 -5.08 -7.14 -1.16
C ALA A 26 -4.14 -5.96 -1.47
N LEU A 27 -4.74 -4.76 -1.56
CA LEU A 27 -4.06 -3.50 -1.84
C LEU A 27 -2.86 -3.22 -0.91
N ALA A 28 -2.95 -3.62 0.36
CA ALA A 28 -1.87 -3.42 1.33
C ALA A 28 -0.58 -4.18 0.96
N PHE A 29 -0.70 -5.39 0.39
CA PHE A 29 0.47 -6.11 -0.12
C PHE A 29 1.04 -5.40 -1.35
N ASP A 30 0.18 -4.86 -2.20
CA ASP A 30 0.62 -4.15 -3.40
C ASP A 30 1.30 -2.83 -3.11
N VAL A 31 0.89 -2.11 -2.06
CA VAL A 31 1.62 -0.96 -1.52
C VAL A 31 3.05 -1.36 -1.15
N VAL A 32 3.22 -2.46 -0.40
CA VAL A 32 4.54 -2.97 0.00
C VAL A 32 5.37 -3.44 -1.20
N ASN A 33 4.72 -3.99 -2.23
CA ASN A 33 5.36 -4.43 -3.47
C ASN A 33 5.80 -3.30 -4.40
N THR A 34 5.56 -2.03 -4.05
CA THR A 34 6.16 -0.87 -4.75
C THR A 34 7.65 -0.69 -4.41
N GLU A 35 8.16 -1.42 -3.43
CA GLU A 35 9.60 -1.55 -3.16
C GLU A 35 9.98 -3.04 -3.21
N ARG A 36 10.95 -3.38 -4.07
CA ARG A 36 11.28 -4.77 -4.40
C ARG A 36 12.75 -5.07 -4.24
N LEU A 37 13.08 -6.33 -4.00
CA LEU A 37 14.45 -6.83 -4.13
C LEU A 37 14.72 -7.23 -5.58
N VAL A 38 15.58 -6.48 -6.27
CA VAL A 38 16.07 -6.79 -7.61
C VAL A 38 17.55 -7.13 -7.49
N LYS A 39 17.91 -8.41 -7.75
CA LYS A 39 19.29 -8.92 -7.65
C LYS A 39 19.97 -8.62 -6.30
N GLY A 40 19.22 -8.72 -5.21
CA GLY A 40 19.71 -8.46 -3.85
C GLY A 40 19.70 -6.99 -3.42
N THR A 41 19.38 -6.06 -4.32
CA THR A 41 19.28 -4.64 -4.03
C THR A 41 17.82 -4.22 -3.89
N ARG A 42 17.50 -3.45 -2.85
CA ARG A 42 16.17 -2.83 -2.72
C ARG A 42 16.02 -1.74 -3.78
N ARG A 43 14.95 -1.82 -4.55
CA ARG A 43 14.57 -0.87 -5.59
C ARG A 43 13.22 -0.28 -5.23
N ASP A 44 13.21 1.03 -5.00
CA ASP A 44 11.99 1.80 -4.79
C ASP A 44 11.42 2.22 -6.15
N LEU A 45 10.15 1.90 -6.43
CA LEU A 45 9.44 2.34 -7.62
C LEU A 45 8.74 3.70 -7.41
N MET A 46 8.62 4.15 -6.17
CA MET A 46 8.01 5.43 -5.77
C MET A 46 9.05 6.54 -5.70
N MET A 47 9.67 6.82 -6.85
CA MET A 47 10.75 7.81 -6.95
C MET A 47 10.25 9.25 -7.16
N SER A 48 8.98 9.42 -7.53
CA SER A 48 8.37 10.73 -7.77
C SER A 48 6.87 10.72 -7.46
N PRO A 49 6.25 11.90 -7.28
CA PRO A 49 4.80 11.99 -7.13
C PRO A 49 4.03 11.50 -8.37
N ASP A 50 4.59 11.68 -9.57
CA ASP A 50 4.02 11.13 -10.80
C ASP A 50 3.95 9.59 -10.78
N ALA A 51 4.99 8.94 -10.23
CA ALA A 51 5.00 7.48 -10.10
C ALA A 51 3.90 6.99 -9.15
N LEU A 52 3.67 7.72 -8.05
CA LEU A 52 2.59 7.42 -7.11
C LEU A 52 1.21 7.63 -7.73
N THR A 53 1.03 8.74 -8.44
CA THR A 53 -0.20 9.02 -9.19
C THR A 53 -0.49 7.91 -10.21
N HIS A 54 0.53 7.49 -10.96
CA HIS A 54 0.40 6.40 -11.94
C HIS A 54 0.01 5.07 -11.28
N TRP A 55 0.68 4.71 -10.18
CA TRP A 55 0.35 3.50 -9.43
C TRP A 55 -1.08 3.53 -8.89
N TRP A 56 -1.52 4.66 -8.34
CA TRP A 56 -2.87 4.82 -7.79
C TRP A 56 -3.95 4.58 -8.84
N HIS A 57 -3.77 5.15 -10.04
CA HIS A 57 -4.67 4.88 -11.16
C HIS A 57 -4.70 3.41 -11.57
N GLN A 58 -3.55 2.71 -11.56
CA GLN A 58 -3.53 1.27 -11.83
C GLN A 58 -4.22 0.47 -10.72
N ALA A 59 -4.06 0.88 -9.46
CA ALA A 59 -4.73 0.25 -8.32
C ALA A 59 -6.25 0.38 -8.43
N GLN A 60 -6.77 1.55 -8.80
CA GLN A 60 -8.22 1.76 -9.03
C GLN A 60 -8.79 0.84 -10.11
N LEU A 61 -8.02 0.59 -11.18
CA LEU A 61 -8.43 -0.34 -12.24
C LEU A 61 -8.39 -1.80 -11.78
N HIS A 62 -7.46 -2.15 -10.89
CA HIS A 62 -7.30 -3.51 -10.38
C HIS A 62 -8.33 -3.86 -9.29
N TYR A 63 -8.75 -2.86 -8.50
CA TYR A 63 -9.66 -3.02 -7.36
C TYR A 63 -10.98 -2.28 -7.55
N PRO A 64 -11.82 -2.65 -8.55
CA PRO A 64 -13.04 -1.92 -8.87
C PRO A 64 -14.11 -1.99 -7.77
N THR A 65 -14.02 -2.96 -6.85
CA THR A 65 -14.96 -3.18 -5.74
C THR A 65 -14.56 -2.46 -4.47
N LEU A 66 -13.31 -2.00 -4.36
CA LEU A 66 -12.98 -1.06 -3.31
C LEU A 66 -13.70 0.22 -3.71
N GLU A 67 -14.76 0.57 -2.98
CA GLU A 67 -15.34 1.91 -2.99
C GLU A 67 -14.29 2.89 -2.43
N LEU A 68 -13.17 3.04 -3.16
CA LEU A 68 -12.25 4.15 -3.04
C LEU A 68 -13.08 5.34 -3.49
N GLU A 69 -13.85 5.89 -2.55
CA GLU A 69 -14.92 6.84 -2.81
C GLU A 69 -14.45 7.90 -3.80
N GLN A 70 -15.36 8.27 -4.70
CA GLN A 70 -15.24 9.40 -5.62
C GLN A 70 -15.26 10.75 -4.87
N GLY A 71 -14.54 10.85 -3.75
CA GLY A 71 -14.33 12.10 -3.01
C GLY A 71 -13.54 13.06 -3.90
N ASN A 72 -14.27 13.91 -4.62
CA ASN A 72 -13.81 14.73 -5.74
C ASN A 72 -13.11 13.90 -6.84
N GLN A 73 -13.73 13.80 -8.01
CA GLN A 73 -13.12 13.24 -9.24
C GLN A 73 -11.93 14.06 -9.77
N GLU A 74 -11.23 14.82 -8.93
CA GLU A 74 -9.91 15.31 -9.26
C GLU A 74 -8.97 14.12 -9.17
N ALA A 75 -8.34 13.77 -10.29
CA ALA A 75 -7.28 12.77 -10.30
C ALA A 75 -6.30 13.10 -9.17
N LEU A 76 -6.02 12.12 -8.29
CA LEU A 76 -5.03 12.27 -7.24
C LEU A 76 -3.76 12.81 -7.88
N THR A 77 -3.45 14.08 -7.66
CA THR A 77 -2.21 14.67 -8.09
C THR A 77 -1.33 14.64 -6.87
N ALA A 78 -0.57 13.55 -6.72
CA ALA A 78 0.33 13.44 -5.59
C ALA A 78 1.37 14.57 -5.66
N ASP A 79 1.67 15.15 -4.52
CA ASP A 79 2.82 16.02 -4.32
C ASP A 79 3.88 15.28 -3.49
N LEU A 80 4.93 15.99 -3.08
CA LEU A 80 5.99 15.42 -2.24
C LEU A 80 5.48 15.00 -0.85
N GLU A 81 4.52 15.73 -0.28
CA GLU A 81 3.97 15.41 1.05
C GLU A 81 3.19 14.10 0.99
N VAL A 82 2.35 13.91 -0.04
CA VAL A 82 1.62 12.66 -0.28
C VAL A 82 2.58 11.50 -0.56
N LEU A 83 3.64 11.74 -1.33
CA LEU A 83 4.68 10.73 -1.59
C LEU A 83 5.39 10.29 -0.31
N ASP A 84 5.77 11.24 0.55
CA ASP A 84 6.43 10.93 1.82
C ASP A 84 5.50 10.18 2.77
N ALA A 85 4.23 10.60 2.88
CA ALA A 85 3.22 9.88 3.65
C ALA A 85 3.01 8.45 3.14
N PHE A 86 2.99 8.25 1.82
CA PHE A 86 2.91 6.93 1.20
C PHE A 86 4.11 6.03 1.57
N LYS A 87 5.32 6.59 1.57
CA LYS A 87 6.53 5.84 1.96
C LYS A 87 6.52 5.45 3.44
N VAL A 88 6.02 6.33 4.30
CA VAL A 88 5.81 6.03 5.73
C VAL A 88 4.81 4.89 5.89
N LEU A 89 3.65 4.98 5.22
CA LEU A 89 2.63 3.93 5.21
C LEU A 89 3.22 2.59 4.76
N ARG A 90 3.95 2.59 3.64
CA ARG A 90 4.59 1.39 3.10
C ARG A 90 5.56 0.75 4.09
N THR A 91 6.35 1.56 4.78
CA THR A 91 7.30 1.10 5.79
C THR A 91 6.58 0.48 6.99
N ALA A 92 5.52 1.13 7.48
CA ALA A 92 4.70 0.62 8.57
C ALA A 92 4.02 -0.72 8.20
N LEU A 93 3.43 -0.82 7.00
CA LEU A 93 2.83 -2.06 6.50
C LEU A 93 3.85 -3.19 6.37
N ARG A 94 5.05 -2.90 5.86
CA ARG A 94 6.11 -3.90 5.75
C ARG A 94 6.51 -4.43 7.12
N GLN A 95 6.75 -3.53 8.08
CA GLN A 95 7.11 -3.90 9.44
C GLN A 95 6.01 -4.76 10.08
N LEU A 96 4.75 -4.37 9.91
CA LEU A 96 3.59 -5.12 10.39
C LEU A 96 3.57 -6.54 9.81
N PHE A 97 3.75 -6.70 8.49
CA PHE A 97 3.78 -8.01 7.85
C PHE A 97 4.94 -8.86 8.35
N GLU A 98 6.13 -8.28 8.52
CA GLU A 98 7.29 -8.97 9.06
C GLU A 98 7.05 -9.45 10.51
N ASP A 99 6.42 -8.62 11.33
CA ASP A 99 6.11 -8.97 12.72
C ASP A 99 5.03 -10.05 12.82
N VAL A 100 3.97 -9.97 12.01
CA VAL A 100 2.96 -11.03 11.91
C VAL A 100 3.58 -12.35 11.46
N MET A 101 4.40 -12.33 10.39
CA MET A 101 5.05 -13.53 9.86
C MET A 101 6.05 -14.14 10.85
N ALA A 102 6.67 -13.33 11.70
CA ALA A 102 7.59 -13.77 12.74
C ALA A 102 6.89 -14.13 14.06
N GLU A 103 5.56 -14.10 14.12
CA GLU A 103 4.75 -14.30 15.33
C GLU A 103 5.18 -13.39 16.50
N ARG A 104 5.67 -12.19 16.18
CA ARG A 104 6.12 -11.20 17.18
C ARG A 104 4.93 -10.37 17.68
N GLU A 105 5.05 -9.91 18.91
CA GLU A 105 4.18 -8.87 19.44
C GLU A 105 4.41 -7.58 18.65
N ILE A 106 3.34 -6.93 18.22
CA ILE A 106 3.44 -5.67 17.49
C ILE A 106 3.36 -4.55 18.50
N HIS A 107 4.43 -3.79 18.60
CA HIS A 107 4.48 -2.64 19.51
C HIS A 107 3.42 -1.61 19.13
N GLU A 108 2.73 -1.08 20.14
CA GLU A 108 1.67 -0.07 20.00
C GLU A 108 2.12 1.15 19.20
N GLU A 109 3.40 1.52 19.29
CA GLU A 109 4.01 2.61 18.52
C GLU A 109 3.91 2.40 16.99
N ASN A 110 4.07 1.16 16.51
CA ASN A 110 3.94 0.83 15.09
C ASN A 110 2.48 0.95 14.61
N LEU A 111 1.54 0.58 15.48
CA LEU A 111 0.11 0.74 15.21
C LEU A 111 -0.32 2.20 15.27
N SER A 112 0.23 2.99 16.21
CA SER A 112 0.00 4.44 16.26
C SER A 112 0.45 5.11 14.98
N LEU A 113 1.66 4.82 14.50
CA LEU A 113 2.17 5.38 13.25
C LEU A 113 1.27 5.05 12.04
N LEU A 114 0.79 3.81 11.97
CA LEU A 114 -0.14 3.39 10.93
C LEU A 114 -1.48 4.15 11.03
N ASN A 115 -2.05 4.23 12.23
CA ASN A 115 -3.31 4.94 12.49
C ASN A 115 -3.20 6.45 12.20
N ASP A 116 -2.08 7.07 12.59
CA ASP A 116 -1.77 8.47 12.35
C ASP A 116 -1.60 8.76 10.85
N THR A 117 -0.89 7.89 10.14
CA THR A 117 -0.65 8.01 8.69
C THR A 117 -1.96 7.84 7.91
N LEU A 118 -2.80 6.90 8.33
CA LEU A 118 -4.10 6.66 7.69
C LEU A 118 -5.15 7.71 8.08
N LYS A 119 -4.87 8.60 9.04
CA LYS A 119 -5.80 9.59 9.62
C LYS A 119 -7.21 9.01 9.75
N MET A 120 -7.32 7.79 10.29
CA MET A 120 -8.58 7.06 10.33
C MET A 120 -9.54 7.71 11.32
N GLY A 121 -10.25 8.75 10.86
CA GLY A 121 -11.15 9.62 11.62
C GLY A 121 -11.49 9.15 13.04
N SER A 122 -12.59 8.40 13.19
CA SER A 122 -13.10 7.94 14.49
C SER A 122 -12.73 6.49 14.81
N GLN A 123 -11.76 5.87 14.11
CA GLN A 123 -11.47 4.44 14.25
C GLN A 123 -9.97 4.19 14.24
N VAL A 124 -9.50 3.32 15.13
CA VAL A 124 -8.10 2.91 15.21
C VAL A 124 -7.97 1.41 15.07
N LEU A 125 -6.91 0.96 14.40
CA LEU A 125 -6.51 -0.44 14.37
C LEU A 125 -5.98 -0.83 15.75
N GLU A 126 -6.54 -1.89 16.33
CA GLU A 126 -6.14 -2.47 17.61
C GLU A 126 -5.80 -3.95 17.43
N GLN A 127 -4.67 -4.39 17.97
CA GLN A 127 -4.32 -5.81 18.02
C GLN A 127 -5.05 -6.49 19.18
N THR A 128 -5.76 -7.58 18.90
CA THR A 128 -6.52 -8.36 19.91
C THR A 128 -5.80 -9.62 20.36
N SER A 129 -4.95 -10.17 19.49
CA SER A 129 -4.03 -11.27 19.76
C SER A 129 -2.89 -11.23 18.73
N PRO A 130 -1.78 -11.99 18.91
CA PRO A 130 -0.72 -12.08 17.92
C PRO A 130 -1.29 -12.36 16.51
N GLY A 131 -1.01 -11.45 15.56
CA GLY A 131 -1.52 -11.54 14.19
C GLY A 131 -3.01 -11.23 13.96
N THR A 132 -3.81 -10.92 14.98
CA THR A 132 -5.26 -10.63 14.83
C THR A 132 -5.60 -9.20 15.21
N PHE A 133 -6.30 -8.49 14.31
CA PHE A 133 -6.65 -7.08 14.46
C PHE A 133 -8.14 -6.84 14.40
N ARG A 134 -8.59 -5.75 15.03
CA ARG A 134 -9.93 -5.20 14.86
C ARG A 134 -9.86 -3.68 14.69
N LEU A 135 -10.95 -3.12 14.16
CA LEU A 135 -11.21 -1.70 14.26
C LEU A 135 -11.88 -1.39 15.60
N ARG A 136 -11.37 -0.39 16.31
CA ARG A 136 -11.93 0.14 17.55
C ARG A 136 -12.31 1.59 17.33
N ASP A 137 -13.51 1.99 17.75
CA ASP A 137 -13.90 3.39 17.71
C ASP A 137 -13.03 4.22 18.69
N GLN A 138 -12.44 5.30 18.17
CA GLN A 138 -11.76 6.30 18.96
C GLN A 138 -12.77 7.34 19.41
N PRO A 139 -12.94 7.56 20.72
CA PRO A 139 -13.77 8.67 21.20
C PRO A 139 -13.15 9.97 20.68
N GLY A 140 -13.94 10.71 19.89
CA GLY A 140 -13.53 12.03 19.39
C GLY A 140 -13.14 12.96 20.55
N PRO A 141 -12.41 14.05 20.28
CA PRO A 141 -12.08 15.01 21.32
C PRO A 141 -13.36 15.43 22.02
N GLN A 142 -13.47 15.15 23.33
CA GLN A 142 -14.59 15.66 24.12
C GLN A 142 -14.61 17.18 23.92
N PRO A 143 -15.77 17.78 23.59
CA PRO A 143 -15.86 19.22 23.57
C PRO A 143 -15.43 19.69 24.95
N GLN A 144 -14.27 20.34 25.03
CA GLN A 144 -13.87 21.02 26.26
C GLN A 144 -15.02 21.95 26.58
N ALA A 145 -15.72 21.67 27.68
CA ALA A 145 -16.76 22.54 28.18
C ALA A 145 -16.12 23.92 28.30
N ARG A 146 -16.51 24.85 27.41
CA ARG A 146 -16.26 26.27 27.62
C ARG A 146 -17.00 26.62 28.90
N VAL A 147 -16.26 26.70 30.00
CA VAL A 147 -16.71 27.43 31.17
C VAL A 147 -16.81 28.89 30.71
N LEU A 148 -18.06 29.34 30.55
CA LEU A 148 -18.40 30.75 30.34
C LEU A 148 -18.10 31.54 31.61
#